data_AF-A0A914LAM6-F1
#
_entry.id   AF-A0A914LAM6-F1
#
_cell.length_a   1.000
_cell.length_b   1.000
_cell.length_c   1.000
_cell.angle_alpha   90.00
_cell.angle_beta   90.00
_cell.angle_gamma   90.00
#
_symmetry.space_group_name_H-M   'P 1'
#
loop_
_entity.id
_entity.type
_entity.pdbx_description
1 polymer ?
#
loop_
_entity_poly.entity_id
_entity_poly.type
_entity_poly.pdbx_seq_one_letter_code
_entity_poly.pdbx_strand_id
1 'polypeptide(L)'
;MNNQVDKKQNLCWIAGTKNKICAGLEIKWKDSFLTCVNVRNFIEKRIEQLRLKGMLTGDPTLVLMGDKGASTTKIGILPIIKCRTNAPSNLSIISIWEGDDNRQSLRNVKELFVELILTGDLKFLSALIGHRGAASNNPCCICRTPKEQLEINGEKRNYSSQELLYSFEDVSLFPIGPGQILPPPLHITHGVATRAICILEFLIDKNILYEFLHNRHIRRDPRTKTFRGNDLVKLLQEEVQRKALSRLVEQPELQRAAALWHKLMEGVSWFFTQSGSLLFSDPMNAADLVEKGAELLFKMFQVLRNHLQNIANNGNINVIVREKAASAAKKARPFPKLHYLRHHCAEFIKNNGWWGVASEQAIESYHAVFNKLELRFRNVRDKKLQIERMMRHHFLLNYLHDRGFNE
;
A
#
# COMPACT_ATOMS: atom_id res chain seq x y z
N MET A 1 -4.95 54.17 13.24
CA MET A 1 -5.50 54.00 11.88
C MET A 1 -4.76 52.97 11.00
N ASN A 2 -3.65 52.34 11.45
CA ASN A 2 -2.87 51.42 10.60
C ASN A 2 -3.34 49.94 10.55
N ASN A 3 -4.31 49.51 11.37
CA ASN A 3 -4.73 48.10 11.42
C ASN A 3 -5.80 47.66 10.39
N GLN A 4 -6.36 48.59 9.61
CA GLN A 4 -7.38 48.26 8.59
C GLN A 4 -6.79 48.09 7.17
N VAL A 5 -5.62 48.67 6.90
CA VAL A 5 -4.96 48.60 5.59
C VAL A 5 -4.31 47.23 5.37
N ASP A 6 -3.69 46.65 6.40
CA ASP A 6 -3.08 45.32 6.37
C ASP A 6 -4.09 44.17 6.20
N LYS A 7 -5.31 44.30 6.75
CA LYS A 7 -6.35 43.28 6.57
C LYS A 7 -6.91 43.28 5.14
N LYS A 8 -7.05 44.46 4.51
CA LYS A 8 -7.51 44.58 3.12
C LYS A 8 -6.48 44.07 2.12
N GLN A 9 -5.18 44.35 2.33
CA GLN A 9 -4.11 43.81 1.48
C GLN A 9 -4.00 42.28 1.59
N ASN A 10 -4.07 41.71 2.80
CA ASN A 10 -4.08 40.25 2.99
C ASN A 10 -5.31 39.57 2.36
N LEU A 11 -6.51 40.18 2.46
CA LEU A 11 -7.72 39.66 1.82
C LEU A 11 -7.68 39.74 0.29
N CYS A 12 -7.09 40.81 -0.26
CA CYS A 12 -6.92 41.00 -1.70
C CYS A 12 -5.87 40.03 -2.28
N TRP A 13 -4.80 39.76 -1.53
CA TRP A 13 -3.83 38.71 -1.87
C TRP A 13 -4.51 37.35 -1.89
N ILE A 14 -5.20 36.94 -0.82
CA ILE A 14 -5.93 35.66 -0.73
C ILE A 14 -6.99 35.50 -1.85
N ALA A 15 -7.72 36.57 -2.21
CA ALA A 15 -8.70 36.54 -3.29
C ALA A 15 -8.04 36.45 -4.68
N GLY A 16 -6.95 37.19 -4.91
CA GLY A 16 -6.15 37.13 -6.14
C GLY A 16 -5.43 35.79 -6.33
N THR A 17 -4.92 35.19 -5.25
CA THR A 17 -4.35 33.83 -5.28
C THR A 17 -5.45 32.79 -5.48
N LYS A 18 -6.62 32.89 -4.82
CA LYS A 18 -7.77 31.99 -5.08
C LYS A 18 -8.17 31.98 -6.55
N ASN A 19 -8.26 33.14 -7.20
CA ASN A 19 -8.64 33.23 -8.61
C ASN A 19 -7.55 32.68 -9.55
N LYS A 20 -6.25 32.91 -9.26
CA LYS A 20 -5.14 32.33 -10.05
C LYS A 20 -4.97 30.82 -9.84
N ILE A 21 -5.23 30.31 -8.64
CA ILE A 21 -5.20 28.86 -8.31
C ILE A 21 -6.38 28.13 -8.96
N CYS A 22 -7.58 28.73 -8.90
CA CYS A 22 -8.76 28.15 -9.53
C CYS A 22 -8.70 28.19 -11.07
N ALA A 23 -7.92 29.12 -11.66
CA ALA A 23 -7.76 29.22 -13.11
C ALA A 23 -6.96 28.08 -13.76
N GLY A 24 -6.25 27.26 -12.96
CA GLY A 24 -5.44 26.15 -13.46
C GLY A 24 -6.04 24.76 -13.26
N LEU A 25 -7.13 24.64 -12.48
CA LEU A 25 -7.76 23.35 -12.15
C LEU A 25 -9.15 23.27 -12.76
N GLU A 26 -9.34 22.31 -13.66
CA GLU A 26 -10.64 22.00 -14.23
C GLU A 26 -11.12 20.64 -13.72
N ILE A 27 -12.15 20.65 -12.90
CA ILE A 27 -12.83 19.44 -12.42
C ILE A 27 -14.25 19.42 -12.96
N LYS A 28 -14.70 18.25 -13.41
CA LYS A 28 -16.05 18.04 -13.94
C LYS A 28 -16.65 16.78 -13.36
N TRP A 29 -17.97 16.80 -13.20
CA TRP A 29 -18.74 15.59 -12.95
C TRP A 29 -18.99 14.87 -14.27
N LYS A 30 -18.63 13.59 -14.34
CA LYS A 30 -19.06 12.64 -15.36
C LYS A 30 -19.76 11.50 -14.63
N ASP A 31 -21.07 11.40 -14.80
CA ASP A 31 -21.94 10.50 -14.03
C ASP A 31 -21.81 10.70 -12.50
N SER A 32 -21.25 9.72 -11.80
CA SER A 32 -20.96 9.71 -10.36
C SER A 32 -19.50 10.01 -10.02
N PHE A 33 -18.68 10.41 -11.00
CA PHE A 33 -17.25 10.66 -10.85
C PHE A 33 -16.96 12.15 -10.92
N LEU A 34 -16.29 12.67 -9.90
CA LEU A 34 -15.64 13.98 -9.99
C LEU A 34 -14.21 13.78 -10.46
N THR A 35 -13.88 14.29 -11.64
CA THR A 35 -12.58 14.06 -12.28
C THR A 35 -11.95 15.38 -12.70
N CYS A 36 -10.64 15.50 -12.49
CA CYS A 36 -9.81 16.53 -13.08
C CYS A 36 -9.67 16.25 -14.57
N VAL A 37 -10.14 17.16 -15.42
CA VAL A 37 -10.14 16.98 -16.89
C VAL A 37 -8.89 17.56 -17.54
N ASN A 38 -8.15 18.42 -16.84
CA ASN A 38 -6.91 19.02 -17.32
C ASN A 38 -5.66 18.49 -16.59
N VAL A 39 -5.65 17.19 -16.27
CA VAL A 39 -4.60 16.53 -15.46
C VAL A 39 -3.20 16.85 -15.93
N ARG A 40 -2.94 16.76 -17.24
CA ARG A 40 -1.62 17.04 -17.83
C ARG A 40 -1.13 18.44 -17.46
N ASN A 41 -1.89 19.48 -17.80
CA ASN A 41 -1.56 20.88 -17.50
C ASN A 41 -1.38 21.12 -15.99
N PHE A 42 -2.26 20.53 -15.18
CA PHE A 42 -2.17 20.62 -13.72
C PHE A 42 -0.86 20.01 -13.18
N ILE A 43 -0.52 18.79 -13.61
CA ILE A 43 0.68 18.07 -13.17
C ILE A 43 1.95 18.74 -13.71
N GLU A 44 1.98 19.22 -14.95
CA GLU A 44 3.11 19.95 -15.53
C GLU A 44 3.44 21.22 -14.75
N LYS A 45 2.42 22.03 -14.42
CA LYS A 45 2.60 23.20 -13.55
C LYS A 45 3.11 22.84 -12.17
N ARG A 46 2.63 21.72 -11.62
CA ARG A 46 3.09 21.23 -10.33
C ARG A 46 4.56 20.85 -10.35
N ILE A 47 4.97 20.08 -11.36
CA ILE A 47 6.37 19.67 -11.59
C ILE A 47 7.26 20.89 -11.75
N GLU A 48 6.83 21.90 -12.51
CA GLU A 48 7.59 23.13 -12.71
C GLU A 48 7.84 23.85 -11.37
N GLN A 49 6.83 23.98 -10.52
CA GLN A 49 6.99 24.59 -9.19
C GLN A 49 7.93 23.77 -8.29
N LEU A 50 7.77 22.44 -8.28
CA LEU A 50 8.67 21.54 -7.53
C LEU A 50 10.12 21.65 -8.03
N ARG A 51 10.33 21.80 -9.35
CA ARG A 51 11.64 22.04 -9.95
C ARG A 51 12.23 23.38 -9.50
N LEU A 52 11.45 24.46 -9.54
CA LEU A 52 11.87 25.80 -9.08
C LEU A 52 12.28 25.80 -7.59
N LYS A 53 11.65 24.95 -6.77
CA LYS A 53 12.02 24.75 -5.36
C LYS A 53 13.17 23.76 -5.14
N GLY A 54 13.73 23.20 -6.20
CA GLY A 54 14.80 22.21 -6.11
C GLY A 54 14.37 20.89 -5.45
N MET A 55 13.08 20.57 -5.47
CA MET A 55 12.52 19.35 -4.86
C MET A 55 12.65 18.12 -5.76
N LEU A 56 12.96 18.31 -7.04
CA LEU A 56 13.23 17.25 -8.02
C LEU A 56 14.74 17.08 -8.23
N THR A 57 15.18 15.84 -8.47
CA THR A 57 16.59 15.48 -8.76
C THR A 57 16.86 15.25 -10.24
N GLY A 58 15.83 15.32 -11.10
CA GLY A 58 15.91 15.05 -12.53
C GLY A 58 14.53 15.06 -13.17
N ASP A 59 14.34 14.19 -14.16
CA ASP A 59 13.02 14.00 -14.76
C ASP A 59 12.03 13.41 -13.75
N PRO A 60 10.80 13.96 -13.71
CA PRO A 60 9.83 13.59 -12.69
C PRO A 60 9.32 12.17 -12.95
N THR A 61 9.59 11.26 -12.02
CA THR A 61 8.87 9.98 -11.97
C THR A 61 7.50 10.22 -11.33
N LEU A 62 6.45 9.76 -12.00
CA LEU A 62 5.07 9.93 -11.58
C LEU A 62 4.45 8.56 -11.25
N VAL A 63 3.81 8.48 -10.08
CA VAL A 63 3.16 7.26 -9.59
C VAL A 63 1.66 7.47 -9.53
N LEU A 64 0.91 6.62 -10.23
CA LEU A 64 -0.55 6.54 -10.14
C LEU A 64 -0.93 5.55 -9.05
N MET A 65 -1.80 5.98 -8.14
CA MET A 65 -2.34 5.13 -7.10
C MET A 65 -3.81 5.38 -6.87
N GLY A 66 -4.50 4.35 -6.38
CA GLY A 66 -5.88 4.44 -5.97
C GLY A 66 -6.16 3.49 -4.83
N ASP A 67 -7.17 3.85 -4.04
CA ASP A 67 -7.64 3.04 -2.92
C ASP A 67 -9.05 3.43 -2.51
N LYS A 68 -9.79 2.46 -1.96
CA LYS A 68 -11.11 2.66 -1.41
C LYS A 68 -11.03 2.92 0.10
N GLY A 69 -11.34 4.17 0.48
CA GLY A 69 -11.52 4.57 1.87
C GLY A 69 -13.00 4.70 2.23
N ALA A 70 -13.48 3.89 3.19
CA ALA A 70 -14.88 3.88 3.61
C ALA A 70 -15.87 3.68 2.44
N SER A 71 -16.70 4.69 2.13
CA SER A 71 -17.69 4.66 1.04
C SER A 71 -17.18 5.20 -0.29
N THR A 72 -15.96 5.75 -0.33
CA THR A 72 -15.48 6.55 -1.46
C THR A 72 -14.13 6.04 -1.97
N THR A 73 -13.98 5.96 -3.27
CA THR A 73 -12.69 5.62 -3.91
C THR A 73 -12.03 6.89 -4.42
N LYS A 74 -10.70 6.96 -4.29
CA LYS A 74 -9.90 8.04 -4.85
C LYS A 74 -8.80 7.50 -5.74
N ILE A 75 -8.44 8.28 -6.76
CA ILE A 75 -7.25 8.07 -7.57
C ILE A 75 -6.42 9.34 -7.50
N GLY A 76 -5.11 9.17 -7.32
CA GLY A 76 -4.17 10.27 -7.26
C GLY A 76 -2.87 9.99 -8.03
N ILE A 77 -2.20 11.08 -8.37
CA ILE A 77 -0.85 11.08 -8.96
C ILE A 77 0.12 11.66 -7.94
N LEU A 78 1.23 10.95 -7.73
CA LEU A 78 2.28 11.32 -6.82
C LEU A 78 3.61 11.51 -7.57
N PRO A 79 4.17 12.72 -7.63
CA PRO A 79 5.53 12.93 -8.10
C PRO A 79 6.55 12.48 -7.04
N ILE A 80 7.60 11.79 -7.47
CA ILE A 80 8.73 11.46 -6.61
C ILE A 80 9.59 12.71 -6.40
N ILE A 81 9.77 13.09 -5.13
CA ILE A 81 10.54 14.26 -4.72
C ILE A 81 11.61 13.89 -3.69
N LYS A 82 12.55 14.82 -3.43
CA LYS A 82 13.70 14.60 -2.53
C LYS A 82 13.33 14.19 -1.10
N CYS A 83 12.21 14.68 -0.56
CA CYS A 83 11.83 14.42 0.82
C CYS A 83 10.32 14.31 0.99
N ARG A 84 9.89 13.43 1.91
CA ARG A 84 8.48 13.26 2.30
C ARG A 84 7.52 13.00 1.12
N THR A 85 7.97 12.30 0.08
CA THR A 85 7.13 11.93 -1.07
C THR A 85 5.79 11.33 -0.65
N ASN A 86 5.76 10.40 0.31
CA ASN A 86 4.51 9.80 0.81
C ASN A 86 3.58 10.73 1.63
N ALA A 87 3.84 12.03 1.71
CA ALA A 87 2.94 12.96 2.40
C ALA A 87 1.64 13.21 1.61
N PRO A 88 0.47 13.33 2.26
CA PRO A 88 -0.78 13.69 1.59
C PRO A 88 -0.71 14.98 0.78
N SER A 89 0.10 15.95 1.23
CA SER A 89 0.32 17.22 0.56
C SER A 89 1.00 17.08 -0.80
N ASN A 90 1.69 15.96 -1.05
CA ASN A 90 2.34 15.64 -2.33
C ASN A 90 1.45 14.82 -3.27
N LEU A 91 0.42 14.15 -2.73
CA LEU A 91 -0.54 13.40 -3.53
C LEU A 91 -1.56 14.34 -4.17
N SER A 92 -1.65 14.36 -5.49
CA SER A 92 -2.67 15.10 -6.22
C SER A 92 -3.84 14.18 -6.52
N ILE A 93 -5.01 14.44 -5.92
CA ILE A 93 -6.20 13.63 -6.20
C ILE A 93 -6.82 14.07 -7.51
N ILE A 94 -6.93 13.16 -8.48
CA ILE A 94 -7.41 13.45 -9.83
C ILE A 94 -8.80 12.90 -10.10
N SER A 95 -9.29 11.94 -9.31
CA SER A 95 -10.66 11.47 -9.40
C SER A 95 -11.18 10.97 -8.06
N ILE A 96 -12.46 11.25 -7.77
CA ILE A 96 -13.18 10.80 -6.57
C ILE A 96 -14.59 10.36 -6.96
N TRP A 97 -15.05 9.25 -6.41
CA TRP A 97 -16.45 8.81 -6.51
C TRP A 97 -16.90 8.06 -5.25
N GLU A 98 -18.21 7.97 -5.05
CA GLU A 98 -18.82 7.06 -4.09
C GLU A 98 -18.97 5.68 -4.73
N GLY A 99 -18.45 4.65 -4.08
CA GLY A 99 -18.49 3.27 -4.57
C GLY A 99 -17.15 2.57 -4.50
N ASP A 100 -17.12 1.38 -5.09
CA ASP A 100 -15.95 0.49 -5.09
C ASP A 100 -14.91 0.85 -6.16
N ASP A 101 -13.68 0.47 -5.88
CA ASP A 101 -12.48 0.45 -6.74
C ASP A 101 -12.46 -0.75 -7.70
N ASN A 102 -13.64 -1.24 -8.08
CA ASN A 102 -13.77 -2.36 -9.00
C ASN A 102 -13.52 -1.93 -10.46
N ARG A 103 -13.31 -2.92 -11.33
CA ARG A 103 -13.03 -2.72 -12.75
C ARG A 103 -14.07 -1.84 -13.46
N GLN A 104 -15.36 -2.06 -13.18
CA GLN A 104 -16.45 -1.35 -13.84
C GLN A 104 -16.42 0.14 -13.52
N SER A 105 -16.13 0.50 -12.27
CA SER A 105 -15.94 1.90 -11.86
C SER A 105 -14.73 2.53 -12.55
N LEU A 106 -13.60 1.81 -12.59
CA LEU A 106 -12.33 2.35 -13.10
C LEU A 106 -12.33 2.61 -14.61
N ARG A 107 -13.20 1.94 -15.39
CA ARG A 107 -13.36 2.19 -16.84
C ARG A 107 -13.76 3.64 -17.16
N ASN A 108 -14.30 4.38 -16.20
CA ASN A 108 -14.71 5.77 -16.39
C ASN A 108 -13.54 6.77 -16.24
N VAL A 109 -12.33 6.30 -15.89
CA VAL A 109 -11.14 7.13 -15.59
C VAL A 109 -10.05 7.05 -16.68
N LYS A 110 -10.38 6.55 -17.88
CA LYS A 110 -9.43 6.15 -18.95
C LYS A 110 -8.56 7.25 -19.58
N GLU A 111 -8.83 8.53 -19.37
CA GLU A 111 -8.20 9.62 -20.15
C GLU A 111 -6.85 10.12 -19.60
N LEU A 112 -6.18 9.35 -18.74
CA LEU A 112 -4.89 9.72 -18.14
C LEU A 112 -3.72 9.29 -19.04
N PHE A 113 -3.38 10.13 -20.02
CA PHE A 113 -2.24 9.92 -20.92
C PHE A 113 -0.93 10.46 -20.36
N VAL A 114 -0.37 9.79 -19.35
CA VAL A 114 0.97 10.07 -18.84
C VAL A 114 1.70 8.73 -18.67
N GLU A 115 3.00 8.68 -18.96
CA GLU A 115 3.83 7.53 -18.62
C GLU A 115 3.93 7.46 -17.08
N LEU A 116 3.38 6.39 -16.50
CA LEU A 116 3.14 6.30 -15.06
C LEU A 116 3.61 4.95 -14.53
N ILE A 117 4.13 4.97 -13.31
CA ILE A 117 4.28 3.76 -12.51
C ILE A 117 2.98 3.54 -11.73
N LEU A 118 2.44 2.34 -11.80
CA LEU A 118 1.21 1.97 -11.12
C LEU A 118 1.51 1.35 -9.76
N THR A 119 0.77 1.79 -8.74
CA THR A 119 0.76 1.16 -7.43
C THR A 119 -0.63 1.21 -6.80
N GLY A 120 -0.80 0.50 -5.70
CA GLY A 120 -2.07 0.38 -5.00
C GLY A 120 -2.15 -0.96 -4.30
N ASP A 121 -3.24 -1.18 -3.58
CA ASP A 121 -3.48 -2.53 -3.08
C ASP A 121 -3.61 -3.53 -4.26
N LEU A 122 -3.44 -4.82 -3.99
CA LEU A 122 -3.46 -5.82 -5.06
C LEU A 122 -4.83 -5.91 -5.76
N LYS A 123 -5.91 -5.48 -5.10
CA LYS A 123 -7.27 -5.49 -5.66
C LYS A 123 -7.40 -4.37 -6.70
N PHE A 124 -7.02 -3.16 -6.36
CA PHE A 124 -6.96 -1.99 -7.22
C PHE A 124 -6.05 -2.22 -8.43
N LEU A 125 -4.82 -2.70 -8.18
CA LEU A 125 -3.87 -3.03 -9.25
C LEU A 125 -4.46 -4.05 -10.22
N SER A 126 -5.07 -5.12 -9.70
CA SER A 126 -5.70 -6.15 -10.54
C SER A 126 -6.85 -5.57 -11.36
N ALA A 127 -7.68 -4.72 -10.76
CA ALA A 127 -8.77 -4.06 -11.47
C ALA A 127 -8.27 -3.11 -12.57
N LEU A 128 -7.17 -2.36 -12.36
CA LEU A 128 -6.59 -1.49 -13.38
C LEU A 128 -6.08 -2.25 -14.60
N ILE A 129 -5.40 -3.37 -14.37
CA ILE A 129 -4.76 -4.15 -15.45
C ILE A 129 -5.68 -5.21 -16.07
N GLY A 130 -6.90 -5.37 -15.55
CA GLY A 130 -7.89 -6.36 -16.01
C GLY A 130 -7.64 -7.78 -15.50
N HIS A 131 -6.83 -7.93 -14.45
CA HIS A 131 -6.46 -9.22 -13.85
C HIS A 131 -7.50 -9.69 -12.82
N ARG A 132 -7.70 -11.01 -12.71
CA ARG A 132 -8.68 -11.66 -11.79
C ARG A 132 -8.31 -11.59 -10.30
N GLY A 133 -7.23 -10.89 -9.96
CA GLY A 133 -6.74 -10.75 -8.59
C GLY A 133 -6.24 -12.03 -7.94
N ALA A 134 -6.27 -12.06 -6.61
CA ALA A 134 -5.70 -13.13 -5.80
C ALA A 134 -6.42 -14.50 -5.93
N ALA A 135 -7.61 -14.51 -6.53
CA ALA A 135 -8.37 -15.72 -6.83
C ALA A 135 -7.91 -16.39 -8.13
N SER A 136 -7.14 -15.70 -8.97
CA SER A 136 -6.56 -16.22 -10.21
C SER A 136 -5.67 -17.44 -9.97
N ASN A 137 -5.63 -18.34 -10.95
CA ASN A 137 -4.66 -19.44 -11.01
C ASN A 137 -3.22 -18.92 -11.04
N ASN A 138 -2.98 -17.74 -11.62
CA ASN A 138 -1.70 -17.06 -11.56
C ASN A 138 -1.89 -15.70 -10.87
N PRO A 139 -1.79 -15.60 -9.53
CA PRO A 139 -2.25 -14.43 -8.79
C PRO A 139 -1.29 -13.23 -8.83
N CYS A 140 -0.09 -13.38 -9.39
CA CYS A 140 0.87 -12.27 -9.53
C CYS A 140 0.51 -11.38 -10.73
N CYS A 141 0.54 -10.06 -10.54
CA CYS A 141 0.38 -9.05 -11.59
C CYS A 141 1.72 -8.62 -12.22
N ILE A 142 2.81 -9.34 -12.00
CA ILE A 142 4.11 -9.02 -12.62
C ILE A 142 4.60 -10.20 -13.46
N CYS A 143 4.43 -11.42 -12.95
CA CYS A 143 4.80 -12.65 -13.66
C CYS A 143 3.65 -13.66 -13.75
N ARG A 144 3.85 -14.65 -14.62
CA ARG A 144 3.00 -15.83 -14.80
C ARG A 144 3.50 -16.94 -13.88
N THR A 145 3.05 -16.93 -12.62
CA THR A 145 3.36 -18.00 -11.66
C THR A 145 2.07 -18.60 -11.10
N PRO A 146 1.87 -19.93 -11.22
CA PRO A 146 0.72 -20.59 -10.63
C PRO A 146 0.67 -20.43 -9.12
N LYS A 147 -0.54 -20.35 -8.56
CA LYS A 147 -0.80 -20.18 -7.12
C LYS A 147 -0.14 -21.29 -6.27
N GLU A 148 -0.02 -22.48 -6.83
CA GLU A 148 0.61 -23.64 -6.20
C GLU A 148 2.14 -23.58 -6.24
N GLN A 149 2.70 -22.78 -7.15
CA GLN A 149 4.13 -22.68 -7.43
C GLN A 149 4.67 -21.28 -7.11
N LEU A 150 4.07 -20.55 -6.16
CA LEU A 150 4.53 -19.22 -5.76
C LEU A 150 5.97 -19.18 -5.19
N GLU A 151 6.58 -20.36 -5.00
CA GLU A 151 7.98 -20.55 -4.65
C GLU A 151 8.95 -20.24 -5.81
N ILE A 152 8.51 -20.33 -7.07
CA ILE A 152 9.37 -20.04 -8.22
C ILE A 152 9.05 -18.68 -8.81
N ASN A 153 10.04 -18.07 -9.49
CA ASN A 153 9.79 -16.91 -10.33
C ASN A 153 9.20 -17.38 -11.67
N GLY A 154 8.21 -16.66 -12.18
CA GLY A 154 7.58 -16.97 -13.46
C GLY A 154 8.05 -16.03 -14.56
N GLU A 155 7.60 -16.27 -15.78
CA GLU A 155 7.84 -15.37 -16.90
C GLU A 155 7.14 -14.02 -16.67
N LYS A 156 7.81 -12.91 -17.00
CA LYS A 156 7.21 -11.58 -16.90
C LYS A 156 5.98 -11.46 -17.81
N ARG A 157 4.97 -10.77 -17.32
CA ARG A 157 3.76 -10.49 -18.10
C ARG A 157 4.04 -9.38 -19.11
N ASN A 158 3.57 -9.60 -20.32
CA ASN A 158 3.44 -8.56 -21.32
C ASN A 158 1.96 -8.15 -21.44
N TYR A 159 1.66 -6.91 -21.08
CA TYR A 159 0.30 -6.35 -21.13
C TYR A 159 -0.05 -5.76 -22.51
N SER A 160 0.92 -5.65 -23.43
CA SER A 160 0.66 -5.17 -24.80
C SER A 160 0.20 -6.30 -25.74
N SER A 161 0.52 -7.55 -25.41
CA SER A 161 0.08 -8.72 -26.18
C SER A 161 -1.28 -9.24 -25.69
N GLN A 162 -2.19 -9.54 -26.62
CA GLN A 162 -3.53 -10.13 -26.36
C GLN A 162 -3.49 -11.56 -25.79
N GLU A 163 -2.34 -12.06 -25.34
CA GLU A 163 -2.16 -13.36 -24.65
C GLU A 163 -2.77 -13.38 -23.23
N LEU A 164 -3.95 -12.77 -23.06
CA LEU A 164 -4.68 -12.60 -21.80
C LEU A 164 -5.35 -13.90 -21.32
N LEU A 165 -4.91 -15.06 -21.79
CA LEU A 165 -5.59 -16.32 -21.52
C LEU A 165 -5.35 -16.76 -20.06
N TYR A 166 -6.45 -17.15 -19.42
CA TYR A 166 -6.63 -17.73 -18.07
C TYR A 166 -6.65 -16.79 -16.86
N SER A 167 -5.83 -15.74 -16.78
CA SER A 167 -5.73 -14.90 -15.57
C SER A 167 -6.38 -13.53 -15.67
N PHE A 168 -6.87 -13.16 -16.85
CA PHE A 168 -7.47 -11.86 -17.12
C PHE A 168 -8.96 -11.98 -17.42
N GLU A 169 -9.68 -10.91 -17.12
CA GLU A 169 -11.07 -10.69 -17.50
C GLU A 169 -11.19 -9.66 -18.63
N ASP A 170 -10.18 -8.79 -18.77
CA ASP A 170 -10.22 -7.65 -19.68
C ASP A 170 -8.79 -7.19 -20.03
N VAL A 171 -8.66 -6.34 -21.05
CA VAL A 171 -7.41 -5.62 -21.36
C VAL A 171 -7.07 -4.62 -20.26
N SER A 172 -5.82 -4.19 -20.13
CA SER A 172 -5.49 -3.12 -19.19
C SER A 172 -6.22 -1.80 -19.52
N LEU A 173 -6.56 -0.99 -18.50
CA LEU A 173 -7.10 0.37 -18.73
C LEU A 173 -6.05 1.34 -19.24
N PHE A 174 -4.79 1.10 -18.90
CA PHE A 174 -3.66 1.92 -19.28
C PHE A 174 -2.65 1.06 -20.05
N PRO A 175 -1.94 1.62 -21.04
CA PRO A 175 -0.79 0.95 -21.62
C PRO A 175 0.28 0.82 -20.53
N ILE A 176 0.61 -0.41 -20.13
CA ILE A 176 1.58 -0.68 -19.06
C ILE A 176 2.66 -1.59 -19.63
N GLY A 177 3.89 -1.10 -19.63
CA GLY A 177 5.08 -1.86 -19.96
C GLY A 177 5.56 -2.74 -18.79
N PRO A 178 6.44 -3.70 -19.08
CA PRO A 178 7.18 -4.41 -18.04
C PRO A 178 7.91 -3.41 -17.11
N GLY A 179 7.82 -3.62 -15.79
CA GLY A 179 8.50 -2.77 -14.81
C GLY A 179 7.73 -1.51 -14.37
N GLN A 180 6.61 -1.19 -15.01
CA GLN A 180 5.75 -0.05 -14.60
C GLN A 180 4.76 -0.40 -13.48
N ILE A 181 4.87 -1.58 -12.86
CA ILE A 181 4.09 -1.94 -11.67
C ILE A 181 5.03 -1.94 -10.47
N LEU A 182 4.80 -1.02 -9.55
CA LEU A 182 5.46 -0.97 -8.26
C LEU A 182 4.90 -2.07 -7.34
N PRO A 183 5.72 -3.03 -6.84
CA PRO A 183 5.31 -3.94 -5.78
C PRO A 183 4.89 -3.14 -4.54
N PRO A 184 3.65 -3.26 -4.04
CA PRO A 184 3.09 -2.30 -3.10
C PRO A 184 3.75 -2.40 -1.70
N PRO A 185 4.67 -1.49 -1.31
CA PRO A 185 5.54 -1.69 -0.16
C PRO A 185 4.77 -1.85 1.15
N LEU A 186 3.78 -0.98 1.37
CA LEU A 186 2.95 -0.98 2.59
C LEU A 186 2.14 -2.26 2.69
N HIS A 187 1.49 -2.65 1.60
CA HIS A 187 0.60 -3.81 1.59
C HIS A 187 1.35 -5.14 1.63
N ILE A 188 2.53 -5.23 1.01
CA ILE A 188 3.44 -6.39 1.13
C ILE A 188 3.88 -6.53 2.59
N THR A 189 4.39 -5.45 3.17
CA THR A 189 4.83 -5.39 4.56
C THR A 189 3.74 -5.86 5.52
N HIS A 190 2.56 -5.25 5.41
CA HIS A 190 1.41 -5.63 6.21
C HIS A 190 1.00 -7.09 6.01
N GLY A 191 1.03 -7.58 4.77
CA GLY A 191 0.62 -8.94 4.47
C GLY A 191 1.58 -10.01 5.01
N VAL A 192 2.88 -9.77 4.94
CA VAL A 192 3.90 -10.69 5.47
C VAL A 192 3.81 -10.78 6.98
N ALA A 193 3.79 -9.65 7.66
CA ALA A 193 3.69 -9.62 9.11
C ALA A 193 2.33 -10.14 9.62
N THR A 194 1.22 -9.75 9.00
CA THR A 194 -0.11 -10.32 9.33
C THR A 194 -0.10 -11.83 9.13
N ARG A 195 0.55 -12.34 8.08
CA ARG A 195 0.60 -13.78 7.85
C ARG A 195 1.38 -14.50 8.95
N ALA A 196 2.51 -13.95 9.37
CA ALA A 196 3.28 -14.49 10.47
C ALA A 196 2.43 -14.53 11.76
N ILE A 197 1.73 -13.44 12.10
CA ILE A 197 0.87 -13.41 13.29
C ILE A 197 -0.30 -14.40 13.19
N CYS A 198 -0.93 -14.55 12.03
CA CYS A 198 -1.99 -15.54 11.84
C CYS A 198 -1.53 -16.98 12.06
N ILE A 199 -0.25 -17.31 11.89
CA ILE A 199 0.28 -18.64 12.23
C ILE A 199 0.23 -18.83 13.76
N LEU A 200 0.63 -17.82 14.53
CA LEU A 200 0.62 -17.85 15.99
C LEU A 200 -0.78 -18.09 16.57
N GLU A 201 -1.82 -17.53 15.94
CA GLU A 201 -3.23 -17.73 16.36
C GLU A 201 -3.66 -19.19 16.37
N PHE A 202 -3.00 -20.05 15.60
CA PHE A 202 -3.26 -21.49 15.64
C PHE A 202 -2.46 -22.20 16.72
N LEU A 203 -1.36 -21.59 17.20
CA LEU A 203 -0.45 -22.20 18.18
C LEU A 203 -0.83 -21.83 19.62
N ILE A 204 -1.42 -20.65 19.84
CA ILE A 204 -1.83 -20.16 21.17
C ILE A 204 -3.35 -20.31 21.35
N ASP A 205 -3.79 -20.48 22.59
CA ASP A 205 -5.19 -20.26 22.94
C ASP A 205 -5.66 -18.85 22.57
N LYS A 206 -6.86 -18.75 21.98
CA LYS A 206 -7.37 -17.47 21.47
C LYS A 206 -7.60 -16.45 22.58
N ASN A 207 -8.09 -16.87 23.75
CA ASN A 207 -8.38 -15.97 24.85
C ASN A 207 -7.09 -15.35 25.39
N ILE A 208 -6.05 -16.18 25.56
CA ILE A 208 -4.72 -15.74 25.99
C ILE A 208 -4.14 -14.73 24.98
N LEU A 209 -4.25 -15.01 23.67
CA LEU A 209 -3.80 -14.08 22.64
C LEU A 209 -4.60 -12.77 22.64
N TYR A 210 -5.92 -12.82 22.82
CA TYR A 210 -6.76 -11.61 22.87
C TYR A 210 -6.42 -10.74 24.07
N GLU A 211 -6.23 -11.34 25.25
CA GLU A 211 -5.83 -10.63 26.45
C GLU A 211 -4.44 -9.98 26.27
N PHE A 212 -3.48 -10.72 25.71
CA PHE A 212 -2.15 -10.19 25.40
C PHE A 212 -2.21 -8.96 24.48
N LEU A 213 -3.01 -9.03 23.41
CA LEU A 213 -3.18 -7.94 22.45
C LEU A 213 -3.90 -6.74 23.08
N HIS A 214 -4.94 -7.00 23.88
CA HIS A 214 -5.70 -5.99 24.59
C HIS A 214 -4.81 -5.18 25.54
N ASN A 215 -4.01 -5.87 26.36
CA ASN A 215 -3.13 -5.26 27.37
C ASN A 215 -2.02 -4.39 26.76
N ARG A 216 -1.72 -4.58 25.47
CA ARG A 216 -0.74 -3.77 24.72
C ARG A 216 -1.37 -2.73 23.80
N HIS A 217 -2.69 -2.54 23.91
CA HIS A 217 -3.46 -1.64 23.05
C HIS A 217 -3.25 -1.92 21.55
N ILE A 218 -3.12 -3.20 21.20
CA ILE A 218 -3.01 -3.65 19.81
C ILE A 218 -4.40 -4.11 19.36
N ARG A 219 -4.98 -3.38 18.41
CA ARG A 219 -6.33 -3.66 17.92
C ARG A 219 -6.31 -4.29 16.54
N ARG A 220 -7.32 -5.13 16.29
CA ARG A 220 -7.65 -5.61 14.95
C ARG A 220 -8.84 -4.85 14.41
N ASP A 221 -8.88 -4.73 13.10
CA ASP A 221 -10.10 -4.34 12.43
C ASP A 221 -11.17 -5.43 12.67
N PRO A 222 -12.37 -5.07 13.17
CA PRO A 222 -13.39 -6.04 13.54
C PRO A 222 -13.96 -6.79 12.32
N ARG A 223 -13.91 -6.19 11.13
CA ARG A 223 -14.47 -6.74 9.90
C ARG A 223 -13.45 -7.61 9.16
N THR A 224 -12.25 -7.10 8.94
CA THR A 224 -11.22 -7.82 8.16
C THR A 224 -10.36 -8.73 9.03
N LYS A 225 -10.40 -8.56 10.37
CA LYS A 225 -9.53 -9.23 11.35
C LYS A 225 -8.04 -8.96 11.13
N THR A 226 -7.70 -7.96 10.31
CA THR A 226 -6.32 -7.55 10.05
C THR A 226 -5.84 -6.53 11.07
N PHE A 227 -4.53 -6.44 11.27
CA PHE A 227 -3.93 -5.38 12.07
C PHE A 227 -3.83 -4.09 11.26
N ARG A 228 -4.00 -2.95 11.94
CA ARG A 228 -3.68 -1.63 11.35
C ARG A 228 -2.16 -1.42 11.37
N GLY A 229 -1.65 -0.52 10.54
CA GLY A 229 -0.21 -0.29 10.41
C GLY A 229 0.49 0.01 11.74
N ASN A 230 -0.05 0.94 12.53
CA ASN A 230 0.52 1.27 13.84
C ASN A 230 0.45 0.11 14.83
N ASP A 231 -0.64 -0.66 14.81
CA ASP A 231 -0.81 -1.84 15.66
C ASP A 231 0.18 -2.95 15.29
N LEU A 232 0.49 -3.07 13.99
CA LEU A 232 1.48 -4.00 13.46
C LEU A 232 2.92 -3.59 13.81
N VAL A 233 3.24 -2.29 13.70
CA VAL A 233 4.55 -1.77 14.11
C VAL A 233 4.79 -2.05 15.59
N LYS A 234 3.79 -1.80 16.45
CA LYS A 234 3.86 -2.17 17.88
C LYS A 234 4.12 -3.66 18.09
N LEU A 235 3.48 -4.53 17.31
CA LEU A 235 3.71 -5.99 17.39
C LEU A 235 5.12 -6.41 16.94
N LEU A 236 5.74 -5.64 16.05
CA LEU A 236 7.08 -5.90 15.54
C LEU A 236 8.17 -5.33 16.45
N GLN A 237 7.84 -4.45 17.40
CA GLN A 237 8.81 -3.92 18.36
C GLN A 237 9.34 -5.01 19.29
N GLU A 238 10.65 -4.97 19.52
CA GLU A 238 11.43 -5.99 20.24
C GLU A 238 10.88 -6.28 21.65
N GLU A 239 10.38 -5.25 22.35
CA GLU A 239 9.77 -5.36 23.67
C GLU A 239 8.51 -6.25 23.69
N VAL A 240 7.77 -6.29 22.58
CA VAL A 240 6.60 -7.17 22.40
C VAL A 240 7.02 -8.56 21.94
N GLN A 241 8.16 -8.67 21.26
CA GLN A 241 8.72 -9.93 20.76
C GLN A 241 9.44 -10.74 21.83
N ARG A 242 10.01 -10.13 22.88
CA ARG A 242 10.79 -10.79 23.95
C ARG A 242 10.11 -12.04 24.53
N LYS A 243 10.39 -13.23 23.98
CA LYS A 243 10.00 -14.60 24.42
C LYS A 243 8.58 -14.80 25.00
N ALA A 244 7.70 -13.81 25.02
CA ALA A 244 6.46 -13.82 25.77
C ALA A 244 5.44 -14.64 25.00
N LEU A 245 5.26 -14.36 23.71
CA LEU A 245 4.27 -15.02 22.87
C LEU A 245 4.56 -16.51 22.63
N SER A 246 5.82 -16.91 22.46
CA SER A 246 6.16 -18.32 22.30
C SER A 246 5.95 -19.12 23.59
N ARG A 247 6.11 -18.50 24.76
CA ARG A 247 5.81 -19.11 26.07
C ARG A 247 4.31 -19.28 26.35
N LEU A 248 3.44 -18.58 25.62
CA LEU A 248 1.98 -18.76 25.73
C LEU A 248 1.50 -20.02 25.01
N VAL A 249 2.36 -20.69 24.25
CA VAL A 249 2.05 -22.00 23.68
C VAL A 249 2.22 -23.02 24.79
N GLU A 250 1.13 -23.60 25.28
CA GLU A 250 1.17 -24.57 26.38
C GLU A 250 1.53 -25.98 25.90
N GLN A 251 1.20 -26.30 24.64
CA GLN A 251 1.34 -27.63 24.05
C GLN A 251 2.82 -27.97 23.78
N PRO A 252 3.41 -28.98 24.46
CA PRO A 252 4.83 -29.32 24.32
C PRO A 252 5.24 -29.61 22.87
N GLU A 253 4.36 -30.25 22.10
CA GLU A 253 4.56 -30.61 20.70
C GLU A 253 4.70 -29.37 19.80
N LEU A 254 4.12 -28.24 20.20
CA LEU A 254 4.15 -26.98 19.45
C LEU A 254 5.27 -26.03 19.89
N GLN A 255 6.00 -26.32 20.96
CA GLN A 255 7.06 -25.44 21.50
C GLN A 255 8.14 -25.11 20.46
N ARG A 256 8.58 -26.13 19.70
CA ARG A 256 9.58 -25.92 18.64
C ARG A 256 9.03 -25.09 17.50
N ALA A 257 7.75 -25.25 17.13
CA ALA A 257 7.08 -24.39 16.15
C ALA A 257 6.98 -22.94 16.65
N ALA A 258 6.68 -22.73 17.94
CA ALA A 258 6.63 -21.41 18.57
C ALA A 258 8.01 -20.72 18.56
N ALA A 259 9.09 -21.46 18.81
CA ALA A 259 10.46 -20.95 18.73
C ALA A 259 10.86 -20.58 17.29
N LEU A 260 10.50 -21.39 16.30
CA LEU A 260 10.71 -21.08 14.89
C LEU A 260 9.90 -19.86 14.44
N TRP A 261 8.66 -19.75 14.92
CA TRP A 261 7.82 -18.58 14.70
C TRP A 261 8.43 -17.31 15.31
N HIS A 262 8.99 -17.39 16.51
CA HIS A 262 9.65 -16.25 17.15
C HIS A 262 10.82 -15.75 16.30
N LYS A 263 11.68 -16.66 15.82
CA LYS A 263 12.74 -16.31 14.87
C LYS A 263 12.18 -15.66 13.61
N LEU A 264 11.10 -16.21 13.04
CA LEU A 264 10.44 -15.61 11.87
C LEU A 264 10.05 -14.16 12.14
N MET A 265 9.47 -13.87 13.31
CA MET A 265 9.09 -12.49 13.69
C MET A 265 10.28 -11.56 13.89
N GLU A 266 11.39 -12.05 14.44
CA GLU A 266 12.65 -11.30 14.50
C GLU A 266 13.14 -10.97 13.09
N GLY A 267 13.11 -11.94 12.17
CA GLY A 267 13.47 -11.73 10.76
C GLY A 267 12.56 -10.72 10.07
N VAL A 268 11.24 -10.78 10.33
CA VAL A 268 10.25 -9.83 9.80
C VAL A 268 10.52 -8.42 10.34
N SER A 269 10.76 -8.29 11.65
CA SER A 269 11.06 -7.00 12.27
C SER A 269 12.39 -6.41 11.79
N TRP A 270 13.44 -7.23 11.77
CA TRP A 270 14.76 -6.85 11.24
C TRP A 270 14.64 -6.37 9.80
N PHE A 271 13.93 -7.12 8.95
CA PHE A 271 13.73 -6.75 7.55
C PHE A 271 13.11 -5.35 7.45
N PHE A 272 11.99 -5.09 8.13
CA PHE A 272 11.30 -3.81 8.02
C PHE A 272 12.04 -2.64 8.67
N THR A 273 12.84 -2.90 9.70
CA THR A 273 13.62 -1.86 10.39
C THR A 273 14.86 -1.48 9.57
N GLN A 274 15.57 -2.46 9.02
CA GLN A 274 16.80 -2.26 8.24
C GLN A 274 16.53 -1.85 6.79
N SER A 275 15.49 -2.42 6.15
CA SER A 275 15.12 -2.00 4.80
C SER A 275 14.64 -0.55 4.82
N GLY A 276 13.89 -0.14 5.85
CA GLY A 276 13.38 1.22 5.97
C GLY A 276 14.47 2.30 6.03
N SER A 277 15.61 2.04 6.68
CA SER A 277 16.70 3.02 6.80
C SER A 277 17.59 3.07 5.56
N LEU A 278 17.87 1.92 4.91
CA LEU A 278 18.79 1.81 3.77
C LEU A 278 18.14 2.10 2.40
N LEU A 279 16.81 2.00 2.29
CA LEU A 279 16.07 2.25 1.05
C LEU A 279 16.21 3.68 0.49
N PHE A 280 16.84 4.60 1.23
CA PHE A 280 16.98 6.01 0.86
C PHE A 280 18.40 6.43 0.45
N SER A 281 19.44 5.61 0.69
CA SER A 281 20.85 6.05 0.52
C SER A 281 21.62 5.35 -0.59
N ASP A 282 21.38 4.05 -0.84
CA ASP A 282 22.08 3.26 -1.86
C ASP A 282 21.13 2.22 -2.46
N PRO A 283 20.65 2.41 -3.70
CA PRO A 283 19.67 1.51 -4.29
C PRO A 283 20.19 0.10 -4.59
N MET A 284 21.47 -0.06 -4.94
CA MET A 284 22.03 -1.38 -5.26
C MET A 284 22.20 -2.21 -4.00
N ASN A 285 22.72 -1.58 -2.94
CA ASN A 285 22.80 -2.21 -1.62
C ASN A 285 21.40 -2.51 -1.06
N ALA A 286 20.46 -1.57 -1.21
CA ALA A 286 19.08 -1.80 -0.80
C ALA A 286 18.42 -2.96 -1.56
N ALA A 287 18.68 -3.11 -2.86
CA ALA A 287 18.17 -4.23 -3.64
C ALA A 287 18.75 -5.58 -3.15
N ASP A 288 20.06 -5.65 -2.91
CA ASP A 288 20.72 -6.85 -2.38
C ASP A 288 20.21 -7.22 -0.98
N LEU A 289 20.03 -6.23 -0.10
CA LEU A 289 19.44 -6.41 1.21
C LEU A 289 18.01 -6.94 1.12
N VAL A 290 17.18 -6.35 0.24
CA VAL A 290 15.80 -6.79 0.03
C VAL A 290 15.76 -8.22 -0.51
N GLU A 291 16.61 -8.56 -1.46
CA GLU A 291 16.72 -9.90 -2.05
C GLU A 291 17.12 -10.95 -1.00
N LYS A 292 18.23 -10.72 -0.28
CA LYS A 292 18.72 -11.63 0.77
C LYS A 292 17.73 -11.75 1.93
N GLY A 293 17.15 -10.63 2.36
CA GLY A 293 16.15 -10.59 3.42
C GLY A 293 14.87 -11.34 3.05
N ALA A 294 14.39 -11.16 1.82
CA ALA A 294 13.21 -11.87 1.32
C ALA A 294 13.45 -13.38 1.18
N GLU A 295 14.63 -13.79 0.72
CA GLU A 295 15.04 -15.20 0.65
C GLU A 295 15.12 -15.84 2.04
N LEU A 296 15.70 -15.13 3.01
CA LEU A 296 15.75 -15.58 4.41
C LEU A 296 14.33 -15.76 4.98
N LEU A 297 13.46 -14.77 4.82
CA LEU A 297 12.06 -14.85 5.26
C LEU A 297 11.34 -16.05 4.63
N PHE A 298 11.52 -16.25 3.32
CA PHE A 298 10.96 -17.40 2.63
C PHE A 298 11.42 -18.74 3.23
N LYS A 299 12.72 -18.90 3.46
CA LYS A 299 13.30 -20.09 4.12
C LYS A 299 12.73 -20.30 5.52
N MET A 300 12.54 -19.22 6.29
CA MET A 300 11.95 -19.31 7.63
C MET A 300 10.49 -19.79 7.60
N PHE A 301 9.67 -19.26 6.68
CA PHE A 301 8.32 -19.77 6.43
C PHE A 301 8.33 -21.24 6.02
N GLN A 302 9.24 -21.64 5.14
CA GLN A 302 9.37 -23.02 4.66
C GLN A 302 9.74 -23.98 5.80
N VAL A 303 10.74 -23.64 6.62
CA VAL A 303 11.17 -24.47 7.76
C VAL A 303 10.04 -24.61 8.78
N LEU A 304 9.36 -23.50 9.12
CA LEU A 304 8.20 -23.53 10.03
C LEU A 304 7.07 -24.39 9.46
N ARG A 305 6.74 -24.24 8.17
CA ARG A 305 5.73 -25.03 7.47
C ARG A 305 6.03 -26.52 7.54
N ASN A 306 7.24 -26.93 7.19
CA ASN A 306 7.63 -28.34 7.13
C ASN A 306 7.55 -28.97 8.54
N HIS A 307 8.00 -28.23 9.56
CA HIS A 307 7.88 -28.69 10.94
C HIS A 307 6.41 -28.87 11.37
N LEU A 308 5.53 -27.91 11.06
CA LEU A 308 4.10 -28.01 11.36
C LEU A 308 3.40 -29.16 10.60
N GLN A 309 3.82 -29.45 9.36
CA GLN A 309 3.31 -30.59 8.61
C GLN A 309 3.71 -31.92 9.25
N ASN A 310 4.94 -32.03 9.76
CA ASN A 310 5.38 -33.22 10.48
C ASN A 310 4.55 -33.46 11.73
N ILE A 311 4.19 -32.40 12.47
CA ILE A 311 3.28 -32.49 13.63
C ILE A 311 1.89 -32.95 13.18
N ALA A 312 1.34 -32.34 12.13
CA ALA A 312 0.00 -32.65 11.62
C ALA A 312 -0.14 -34.11 11.14
N ASN A 313 0.94 -34.67 10.59
CA ASN A 313 0.97 -36.03 10.04
C ASN A 313 1.34 -37.10 11.09
N ASN A 314 1.75 -36.71 12.29
CA ASN A 314 2.13 -37.66 13.32
C ASN A 314 0.88 -38.28 13.97
N GLY A 315 0.63 -39.55 13.67
CA GLY A 315 -0.51 -40.31 14.21
C GLY A 315 -0.54 -40.45 15.73
N ASN A 316 0.61 -40.26 16.40
CA ASN A 316 0.74 -40.38 17.86
C ASN A 316 0.41 -39.07 18.61
N ILE A 317 0.17 -37.97 17.90
CA ILE A 317 -0.16 -36.67 18.50
C ILE A 317 -1.68 -36.51 18.58
N ASN A 318 -2.15 -35.85 19.63
CA ASN A 318 -3.57 -35.53 19.83
C ASN A 318 -4.19 -34.82 18.62
N VAL A 319 -5.41 -35.20 18.25
CA VAL A 319 -6.14 -34.70 17.07
C VAL A 319 -6.24 -33.16 17.06
N ILE A 320 -6.53 -32.53 18.19
CA ILE A 320 -6.66 -31.06 18.28
C ILE A 320 -5.32 -30.37 17.93
N VAL A 321 -4.21 -30.91 18.41
CA VAL A 321 -2.87 -30.39 18.12
C VAL A 321 -2.53 -30.58 16.64
N ARG A 322 -2.90 -31.72 16.05
CA ARG A 322 -2.72 -31.99 14.62
C ARG A 322 -3.52 -31.02 13.74
N GLU A 323 -4.77 -30.74 14.09
CA GLU A 323 -5.62 -29.79 13.35
C GLU A 323 -5.10 -28.36 13.43
N LYS A 324 -4.65 -27.94 14.62
CA LYS A 324 -3.95 -26.66 14.82
C LYS A 324 -2.71 -26.57 13.95
N ALA A 325 -1.86 -27.59 13.97
CA ALA A 325 -0.63 -27.66 13.18
C ALA A 325 -0.91 -27.66 11.67
N ALA A 326 -1.92 -28.40 11.21
CA ALA A 326 -2.34 -28.42 9.80
C ALA A 326 -2.81 -27.05 9.32
N SER A 327 -3.61 -26.36 10.14
CA SER A 327 -4.10 -25.01 9.84
C SER A 327 -2.98 -23.98 9.80
N ALA A 328 -2.05 -24.05 10.76
CA ALA A 328 -0.85 -23.23 10.81
C ALA A 328 0.06 -23.47 9.59
N ALA A 329 0.30 -24.74 9.22
CA ALA A 329 1.08 -25.11 8.04
C ALA A 329 0.47 -24.58 6.74
N LYS A 330 -0.87 -24.62 6.61
CA LYS A 330 -1.58 -24.05 5.46
C LYS A 330 -1.37 -22.54 5.37
N LYS A 331 -1.31 -21.83 6.50
CA LYS A 331 -1.02 -20.39 6.52
C LYS A 331 0.44 -20.09 6.16
N ALA A 332 1.38 -20.93 6.57
CA ALA A 332 2.80 -20.79 6.27
C ALA A 332 3.18 -21.09 4.80
N ARG A 333 2.24 -21.59 3.97
CA ARG A 333 2.47 -21.74 2.53
C ARG A 333 2.75 -20.37 1.87
N PRO A 334 3.56 -20.35 0.80
CA PRO A 334 3.77 -19.18 -0.04
C PRO A 334 2.44 -18.53 -0.45
N PHE A 335 2.44 -17.20 -0.48
CA PHE A 335 1.28 -16.38 -0.80
C PHE A 335 1.72 -15.19 -1.64
N PRO A 336 0.81 -14.55 -2.40
CA PRO A 336 1.18 -13.55 -3.41
C PRO A 336 2.13 -12.48 -2.87
N LYS A 337 1.85 -11.89 -1.71
CA LYS A 337 2.70 -10.82 -1.15
C LYS A 337 4.13 -11.27 -0.81
N LEU A 338 4.32 -12.51 -0.34
CA LEU A 338 5.66 -13.07 -0.12
C LEU A 338 6.37 -13.35 -1.46
N HIS A 339 5.63 -13.78 -2.47
CA HIS A 339 6.15 -13.96 -3.83
C HIS A 339 6.61 -12.61 -4.45
N TYR A 340 5.83 -11.53 -4.29
CA TYR A 340 6.25 -10.19 -4.70
C TYR A 340 7.52 -9.74 -4.00
N LEU A 341 7.57 -9.92 -2.67
CA LEU A 341 8.73 -9.55 -1.87
C LEU A 341 10.00 -10.24 -2.35
N ARG A 342 9.90 -11.54 -2.64
CA ARG A 342 11.03 -12.39 -3.02
C ARG A 342 11.50 -12.17 -4.45
N HIS A 343 10.57 -12.05 -5.40
CA HIS A 343 10.91 -12.14 -6.82
C HIS A 343 10.85 -10.81 -7.58
N HIS A 344 10.10 -9.82 -7.07
CA HIS A 344 9.81 -8.59 -7.83
C HIS A 344 10.34 -7.30 -7.17
N CYS A 345 10.45 -7.25 -5.84
CA CYS A 345 10.90 -6.02 -5.15
C CYS A 345 12.36 -5.67 -5.47
N ALA A 346 13.28 -6.62 -5.35
CA ALA A 346 14.70 -6.37 -5.61
C ALA A 346 14.95 -5.97 -7.07
N GLU A 347 14.28 -6.64 -8.01
CA GLU A 347 14.34 -6.29 -9.43
C GLU A 347 13.81 -4.86 -9.68
N PHE A 348 12.67 -4.50 -9.08
CA PHE A 348 12.14 -3.15 -9.19
C PHE A 348 13.13 -2.10 -8.69
N ILE A 349 13.77 -2.34 -7.54
CA ILE A 349 14.79 -1.43 -6.99
C ILE A 349 15.99 -1.32 -7.93
N LYS A 350 16.48 -2.44 -8.49
CA LYS A 350 17.60 -2.42 -9.44
C LYS A 350 17.31 -1.56 -10.67
N ASN A 351 16.08 -1.63 -11.18
CA ASN A 351 15.67 -0.91 -12.38
C ASN A 351 15.33 0.56 -12.13
N ASN A 352 14.75 0.89 -10.97
CA ASN A 352 14.21 2.23 -10.72
C ASN A 352 15.04 3.05 -9.72
N GLY A 353 15.90 2.41 -8.93
CA GLY A 353 16.70 3.07 -7.90
C GLY A 353 15.93 3.36 -6.60
N TRP A 354 14.69 2.88 -6.46
CA TRP A 354 13.85 3.15 -5.28
C TRP A 354 12.75 2.09 -5.12
N TRP A 355 12.09 2.05 -3.95
CA TRP A 355 10.89 1.23 -3.72
C TRP A 355 9.89 1.91 -2.77
N GLY A 356 10.25 2.12 -1.50
CA GLY A 356 9.36 2.71 -0.49
C GLY A 356 9.16 4.23 -0.58
N VAL A 357 9.94 4.92 -1.43
CA VAL A 357 9.92 6.39 -1.57
C VAL A 357 8.53 6.88 -2.00
N ALA A 358 7.92 6.19 -2.96
CA ALA A 358 6.52 6.35 -3.33
C ALA A 358 5.79 5.04 -3.01
N SER A 359 4.74 5.09 -2.20
CA SER A 359 3.98 3.93 -1.78
C SER A 359 2.51 4.29 -1.55
N GLU A 360 1.68 3.28 -1.28
CA GLU A 360 0.27 3.48 -0.95
C GLU A 360 0.06 4.24 0.37
N GLN A 361 1.13 4.47 1.15
CA GLN A 361 1.04 5.27 2.36
C GLN A 361 0.54 6.69 2.08
N ALA A 362 0.82 7.25 0.91
CA ALA A 362 0.35 8.59 0.55
C ALA A 362 -1.18 8.66 0.48
N ILE A 363 -1.81 7.69 -0.19
CA ILE A 363 -3.27 7.63 -0.32
C ILE A 363 -3.95 7.18 0.98
N GLU A 364 -3.33 6.27 1.74
CA GLU A 364 -3.83 5.86 3.07
C GLU A 364 -3.84 7.08 4.02
N SER A 365 -2.78 7.87 4.01
CA SER A 365 -2.69 9.09 4.82
C SER A 365 -3.68 10.16 4.34
N TYR A 366 -3.97 10.18 3.04
CA TYR A 366 -4.98 11.08 2.48
C TYR A 366 -6.40 10.73 2.96
N HIS A 367 -6.74 9.47 3.25
CA HIS A 367 -8.06 9.15 3.81
C HIS A 367 -8.34 9.90 5.12
N ALA A 368 -7.32 10.09 5.97
CA ALA A 368 -7.46 10.90 7.17
C ALA A 368 -7.70 12.39 6.86
N VAL A 369 -7.05 12.93 5.83
CA VAL A 369 -7.30 14.29 5.34
C VAL A 369 -8.72 14.40 4.79
N PHE A 370 -9.15 13.44 3.97
CA PHE A 370 -10.49 13.38 3.42
C PHE A 370 -11.57 13.39 4.50
N ASN A 371 -11.42 12.57 5.55
CA ASN A 371 -12.37 12.53 6.67
C ASN A 371 -12.44 13.87 7.43
N LYS A 372 -11.29 14.55 7.63
CA LYS A 372 -11.27 15.89 8.23
C LYS A 372 -11.99 16.91 7.35
N LEU A 373 -11.81 16.84 6.02
CA LEU A 373 -12.49 17.72 5.08
C LEU A 373 -13.99 17.43 5.01
N GLU A 374 -14.40 16.17 5.09
CA GLU A 374 -15.82 15.79 5.15
C GLU A 374 -16.51 16.41 6.36
N LEU A 375 -15.87 16.36 7.54
CA LEU A 375 -16.34 17.03 8.74
C LEU A 375 -16.39 18.56 8.57
N ARG A 376 -15.36 19.17 7.98
CA ARG A 376 -15.28 20.62 7.73
C ARG A 376 -16.41 21.10 6.80
N PHE A 377 -16.73 20.32 5.77
CA PHE A 377 -17.75 20.66 4.78
C PHE A 377 -19.10 19.97 5.04
N ARG A 378 -19.32 19.39 6.22
CA ARG A 378 -20.53 18.62 6.56
C ARG A 378 -21.85 19.39 6.40
N ASN A 379 -21.79 20.73 6.51
CA ASN A 379 -22.96 21.59 6.40
C ASN A 379 -23.37 21.86 4.93
N VAL A 380 -22.58 21.39 3.96
CA VAL A 380 -22.93 21.44 2.54
C VAL A 380 -23.87 20.27 2.25
N ARG A 381 -25.17 20.57 2.13
CA ARG A 381 -26.24 19.55 1.95
C ARG A 381 -26.11 18.77 0.65
N ASP A 382 -25.69 19.43 -0.43
CA ASP A 382 -25.42 18.77 -1.71
C ASP A 382 -24.09 18.00 -1.63
N LYS A 383 -24.17 16.66 -1.68
CA LYS A 383 -23.01 15.77 -1.59
C LYS A 383 -22.02 15.97 -2.74
N LYS A 384 -22.51 16.23 -3.97
CA LYS A 384 -21.64 16.50 -5.12
C LYS A 384 -20.86 17.79 -4.90
N LEU A 385 -21.54 18.85 -4.47
CA LEU A 385 -20.89 20.12 -4.14
C LEU A 385 -19.94 19.98 -2.95
N GLN A 386 -20.27 19.15 -1.95
CA GLN A 386 -19.39 18.86 -0.82
C GLN A 386 -18.07 18.24 -1.29
N ILE A 387 -18.13 17.16 -2.07
CA ILE A 387 -16.94 16.47 -2.61
C ILE A 387 -16.13 17.42 -3.50
N GLU A 388 -16.79 18.22 -4.33
CA GLU A 388 -16.11 19.22 -5.17
C GLU A 388 -15.32 20.22 -4.33
N ARG A 389 -15.92 20.78 -3.27
CA ARG A 389 -15.25 21.70 -2.35
C ARG A 389 -14.09 21.04 -1.62
N MET A 390 -14.22 19.77 -1.23
CA MET A 390 -13.15 19.00 -0.59
C MET A 390 -11.97 18.80 -1.54
N MET A 391 -12.23 18.42 -2.80
CA MET A 391 -11.19 18.23 -3.82
C MET A 391 -10.47 19.55 -4.12
N ARG A 392 -11.21 20.65 -4.35
CA ARG A 392 -10.64 21.99 -4.54
C ARG A 392 -9.81 22.45 -3.34
N HIS A 393 -10.27 22.14 -2.13
CA HIS A 393 -9.52 22.46 -0.92
C HIS A 393 -8.19 21.70 -0.88
N HIS A 394 -8.19 20.42 -1.20
CA HIS A 394 -6.95 19.63 -1.28
C HIS A 394 -5.96 20.16 -2.31
N PHE A 395 -6.44 20.56 -3.49
CA PHE A 395 -5.59 21.19 -4.50
C PHE A 395 -4.98 22.52 -4.03
N LEU A 396 -5.72 23.30 -3.25
CA LEU A 396 -5.17 24.51 -2.62
C LEU A 396 -4.03 24.14 -1.64
N LEU A 397 -4.19 23.08 -0.86
CA LEU A 397 -3.13 22.59 0.04
C LEU A 397 -1.90 22.13 -0.74
N ASN A 398 -2.09 21.39 -1.84
CA ASN A 398 -1.00 21.04 -2.74
C ASN A 398 -0.26 22.29 -3.27
N TYR A 399 -1.01 23.28 -3.79
CA TYR A 399 -0.45 24.52 -4.33
C TYR A 399 0.36 25.33 -3.31
N LEU A 400 -0.13 25.41 -2.07
CA LEU A 400 0.53 26.08 -0.97
C LEU A 400 1.80 25.34 -0.56
N HIS A 401 1.71 24.02 -0.41
CA HIS A 401 2.84 23.14 -0.10
C HIS A 401 3.96 23.26 -1.13
N ASP A 402 3.63 23.23 -2.43
CA ASP A 402 4.62 23.34 -3.50
C ASP A 402 5.35 24.71 -3.51
N ARG A 403 4.80 25.72 -2.84
CA ARG A 403 5.42 27.05 -2.67
C ARG A 403 6.19 27.20 -1.36
N GLY A 404 6.19 26.19 -0.49
CA GLY A 404 6.87 26.19 0.80
C GLY A 404 6.02 26.76 1.94
N PHE A 405 4.70 26.90 1.75
CA PHE A 405 3.80 27.17 2.86
C PHE A 405 3.46 25.84 3.53
N ASN A 406 3.85 25.70 4.80
CA ASN A 406 3.46 24.55 5.62
C ASN A 406 2.06 24.81 6.22
N GLU A 407 1.27 23.74 6.34
CA GLU A 407 -0.03 23.74 7.04
C GLU A 407 0.10 24.05 8.54
#